data_AF-A0A2E6N3A8-F1
#
_entry.id   AF-A0A2E6N3A8-F1
#
_cell.length_a   1.000
_cell.length_b   1.000
_cell.length_c   1.000
_cell.angle_alpha   90.00
_cell.angle_beta   90.00
_cell.angle_gamma   90.00
#
_symmetry.space_group_name_H-M   'P 1'
#
loop_
_entity.id
_entity.type
_entity.pdbx_description
1 polymer ?
#
loop_
_entity_poly.entity_id
_entity_poly.type
_entity_poly.pdbx_seq_one_letter_code
_entity_poly.pdbx_strand_id
1 'polypeptide(L)'
;MAKLNFKKSNTSMFFSAFNYKLLGIAVLFIVGGFAAMYMENKVNGFISLYVSPIVVMAGYVLVIFAIMKHDRQEVEEESID
;
A
#
# COMPACT_ATOMS: atom_id res chain seq x y z
N MET A 1 -36.63 12.01 -25.03
CA MET A 1 -35.57 11.18 -24.40
C MET A 1 -35.02 11.95 -23.20
N ALA A 2 -35.20 11.44 -21.98
CA ALA A 2 -34.65 12.07 -20.79
C ALA A 2 -33.14 11.76 -20.68
N LYS A 3 -32.32 12.82 -20.60
CA LYS A 3 -30.86 12.72 -20.47
C LYS A 3 -30.54 12.49 -18.98
N LEU A 4 -30.16 11.27 -18.61
CA LEU A 4 -29.74 10.93 -17.26
C LEU A 4 -28.37 11.58 -16.97
N ASN A 5 -28.37 12.64 -16.16
CA ASN A 5 -27.15 13.24 -15.62
C ASN A 5 -26.67 12.42 -14.42
N PHE A 6 -25.69 11.56 -14.62
CA PHE A 6 -24.98 10.90 -13.52
C PHE A 6 -24.10 11.92 -12.82
N LYS A 7 -24.57 12.44 -11.68
CA LYS A 7 -23.77 13.27 -10.78
C LYS A 7 -22.66 12.38 -10.20
N LYS A 8 -21.42 12.59 -10.65
CA LYS A 8 -20.24 11.90 -10.11
C LYS A 8 -20.09 12.31 -8.64
N SER A 9 -20.36 11.40 -7.72
CA SER A 9 -20.07 11.60 -6.30
C SER A 9 -18.55 11.64 -6.14
N ASN A 10 -18.01 12.79 -5.72
CA ASN A 10 -16.61 12.90 -5.28
C ASN A 10 -16.50 12.24 -3.90
N THR A 11 -16.48 10.91 -3.89
CA THR A 11 -16.15 10.15 -2.68
C THR A 11 -14.65 10.33 -2.45
N SER A 12 -14.30 11.18 -1.49
CA SER A 12 -12.93 11.27 -1.00
C SER A 12 -12.50 9.90 -0.50
N MET A 13 -11.44 9.34 -1.09
CA MET A 13 -10.87 8.07 -0.63
C MET A 13 -10.13 8.30 0.69
N PHE A 14 -10.16 7.31 1.58
CA PHE A 14 -9.48 7.38 2.89
C PHE A 14 -7.96 7.61 2.80
N PHE A 15 -7.33 7.16 1.72
CA PHE A 15 -5.90 7.36 1.47
C PHE A 15 -5.66 7.93 0.08
N SER A 16 -4.52 8.61 -0.08
CA SER A 16 -4.08 9.07 -1.39
C SER A 16 -3.70 7.90 -2.30
N ALA A 17 -3.75 8.11 -3.62
CA ALA A 17 -3.33 7.12 -4.61
C ALA A 17 -1.88 6.65 -4.40
N PHE A 18 -1.01 7.54 -3.90
CA PHE A 18 0.37 7.21 -3.57
C PHE A 18 0.45 6.18 -2.46
N ASN A 19 -0.32 6.36 -1.38
CA ASN A 19 -0.34 5.45 -0.25
C ASN A 19 -0.87 4.07 -0.63
N TYR A 20 -1.91 4.01 -1.47
CA TYR A 20 -2.40 2.74 -1.99
C TYR A 20 -1.35 2.00 -2.82
N LYS A 21 -0.59 2.70 -3.66
CA LYS A 21 0.52 2.09 -4.39
C LYS A 21 1.59 1.54 -3.44
N LEU A 22 1.90 2.28 -2.38
CA LEU A 22 2.89 1.87 -1.40
C LEU A 22 2.43 0.65 -0.58
N LEU A 23 1.14 0.59 -0.23
CA LEU A 23 0.51 -0.59 0.36
C LEU A 23 0.61 -1.81 -0.57
N GLY A 24 0.36 -1.63 -1.87
CA GLY A 24 0.51 -2.70 -2.86
C GLY A 24 1.94 -3.24 -2.92
N ILE A 25 2.94 -2.36 -2.91
CA ILE A 25 4.36 -2.75 -2.86
C ILE A 25 4.66 -3.49 -1.56
N ALA A 26 4.16 -3.01 -0.43
CA ALA A 26 4.37 -3.64 0.87
C ALA A 26 3.83 -5.08 0.91
N VAL A 27 2.62 -5.31 0.39
CA VAL A 27 2.04 -6.65 0.23
C VAL A 27 2.91 -7.52 -0.66
N LEU A 28 3.42 -6.97 -1.77
CA LEU A 28 4.29 -7.69 -2.70
C LEU A 28 5.61 -8.13 -2.01
N PHE A 29 6.18 -7.29 -1.15
CA PHE A 29 7.35 -7.68 -0.34
C PHE A 29 7.03 -8.83 0.62
N ILE A 30 5.91 -8.77 1.34
CA ILE A 30 5.51 -9.81 2.28
C ILE A 30 5.30 -11.13 1.53
N VAL A 31 4.46 -11.12 0.48
CA VAL A 31 4.18 -12.29 -0.34
C VAL A 31 5.45 -12.80 -1.01
N GLY A 32 6.31 -11.91 -1.52
CA GLY A 32 7.58 -12.26 -2.14
C GLY A 32 8.56 -12.92 -1.18
N GLY A 33 8.66 -12.44 0.07
CA GLY A 33 9.50 -13.06 1.10
C GLY A 33 9.04 -14.48 1.44
N PHE A 34 7.73 -14.70 1.57
CA PHE A 34 7.19 -16.04 1.80
C PHE A 34 7.28 -16.94 0.56
N ALA A 35 7.07 -16.39 -0.64
CA ALA A 35 7.22 -17.14 -1.89
C ALA A 35 8.67 -17.59 -2.10
N ALA A 36 9.67 -16.76 -1.73
CA ALA A 36 11.07 -17.13 -1.79
C ALA A 36 11.41 -18.28 -0.83
N MET A 37 10.89 -18.25 0.40
CA MET A 37 10.98 -19.35 1.36
C MET A 37 10.34 -20.63 0.81
N TYR A 38 9.17 -20.50 0.17
CA TYR A 38 8.48 -21.61 -0.47
C TYR A 38 9.30 -22.21 -1.62
N MET A 39 9.97 -21.38 -2.44
CA MET A 39 10.83 -21.88 -3.52
C MET A 39 12.06 -22.64 -3.00
N GLU A 40 12.66 -22.18 -1.90
CA GLU A 40 13.81 -22.85 -1.28
C GLU A 40 13.43 -24.21 -0.67
N ASN A 41 12.18 -24.38 -0.23
CA ASN A 41 11.65 -25.62 0.38
C ASN A 41 12.49 -26.17 1.55
N LYS A 42 13.21 -25.30 2.25
CA LYS A 42 14.06 -25.67 3.39
C LYS A 42 13.87 -24.65 4.49
N VAL A 43 13.27 -25.08 5.61
CA VAL A 43 13.06 -24.21 6.78
C VAL A 43 14.39 -23.66 7.31
N ASN A 44 15.45 -24.47 7.26
CA ASN A 44 16.80 -24.06 7.67
C ASN A 44 17.67 -23.59 6.50
N GLY A 45 17.04 -23.19 5.38
CA GLY A 45 17.74 -22.63 4.24
C GLY A 45 18.18 -21.19 4.48
N PHE A 46 19.15 -20.72 3.69
CA PHE A 46 19.70 -19.37 3.85
C PHE A 46 18.65 -18.29 3.54
N ILE A 47 17.82 -18.53 2.52
CA ILE A 47 16.75 -17.58 2.16
C ILE A 47 15.73 -17.53 3.30
N SER A 48 15.33 -18.70 3.79
CA SER A 48 14.33 -18.85 4.83
C SER A 48 14.75 -18.25 6.18
N LEU A 49 16.03 -18.42 6.58
CA LEU A 49 16.54 -17.95 7.87
C LEU A 49 16.99 -16.48 7.88
N TYR A 50 17.45 -15.94 6.74
CA TYR A 50 18.07 -14.61 6.70
C TYR A 50 17.38 -13.65 5.75
N VAL A 51 17.12 -14.06 4.50
CA VAL A 51 16.62 -13.15 3.46
C VAL A 51 15.13 -12.86 3.67
N SER A 52 14.30 -13.90 3.77
CA SER A 52 12.85 -13.79 3.92
C SER A 52 12.43 -12.97 5.14
N PRO A 53 13.02 -13.16 6.35
CA PRO A 53 12.68 -12.33 7.50
C PRO A 53 12.94 -10.83 7.25
N ILE A 54 14.06 -10.47 6.62
CA ILE A 54 14.39 -9.08 6.31
C ILE A 54 13.41 -8.51 5.29
N VAL A 55 13.10 -9.26 4.23
CA VAL A 55 12.16 -8.83 3.18
C VAL A 55 10.75 -8.63 3.74
N VAL A 56 10.27 -9.57 4.56
CA VAL A 56 8.96 -9.47 5.21
C VAL A 56 8.92 -8.29 6.18
N MET A 57 9.97 -8.08 6.98
CA MET A 57 10.07 -6.91 7.87
C MET A 57 10.05 -5.59 7.10
N ALA A 58 10.77 -5.50 5.97
CA ALA A 58 10.71 -4.33 5.11
C ALA A 58 9.28 -4.08 4.58
N GLY A 59 8.57 -5.14 4.22
CA GLY A 59 7.14 -5.07 3.87
C GLY A 59 6.30 -4.47 4.99
N TYR A 60 6.45 -4.93 6.23
CA TYR A 60 5.73 -4.37 7.38
C TYR A 60 6.06 -2.90 7.64
N VAL A 61 7.34 -2.51 7.56
CA VAL A 61 7.74 -1.10 7.69
C VAL A 61 7.07 -0.24 6.63
N LEU A 62 6.97 -0.72 5.39
CA LEU A 62 6.26 -0.02 4.31
C LEU A 62 4.75 0.09 4.57
N VAL A 63 4.11 -0.95 5.13
CA VAL A 63 2.70 -0.86 5.55
C VAL A 63 2.51 0.26 6.58
N ILE A 64 3.35 0.27 7.62
CA ILE A 64 3.27 1.30 8.66
C ILE A 64 3.46 2.69 8.06
N PHE A 65 4.47 2.86 7.19
CA PHE A 65 4.72 4.14 6.52
C PHE A 65 3.56 4.57 5.62
N ALA A 66 2.97 3.64 4.85
CA ALA A 66 1.82 3.91 3.98
C ALA A 66 0.58 4.35 4.77
N ILE A 67 0.39 3.82 5.98
CA ILE A 67 -0.71 4.19 6.86
C ILE A 67 -0.43 5.53 7.54
N MET A 68 0.78 5.71 8.08
CA MET A 68 1.17 6.91 8.83
C MET A 68 1.23 8.16 7.96
N LYS A 69 1.62 8.04 6.69
CA LYS A 69 1.72 9.18 5.77
C LYS A 69 0.33 9.62 5.30
N HIS A 70 -0.55 10.07 6.19
CA HIS A 70 -1.84 10.59 5.79
C HIS A 70 -1.64 11.97 5.14
N ASP A 71 -1.77 12.06 3.80
CA ASP A 71 -2.02 13.34 3.15
C ASP A 71 -3.41 13.78 3.63
N ARG A 72 -3.46 14.61 4.66
CA ARG A 72 -4.60 15.53 4.80
C ARG A 72 -4.57 16.32 3.51
N GLN A 73 -5.55 16.08 2.63
CA GLN A 73 -5.82 17.00 1.55
C GLN A 73 -5.92 18.36 2.23
N GLU A 74 -4.93 19.23 2.00
CA GLU A 74 -5.06 20.63 2.34
C GLU A 74 -6.34 21.05 1.65
N VAL A 75 -7.37 21.31 2.46
CA VAL A 75 -8.54 22.00 1.97
C VAL A 75 -7.98 23.37 1.66
N GLU A 76 -7.59 23.59 0.40
CA GLU A 76 -7.37 24.91 -0.14
C GLU A 76 -8.72 25.63 -0.01
N GLU A 77 -8.91 26.28 1.14
CA GLU A 77 -9.80 27.42 1.28
C GLU A 77 -9.18 28.56 0.45
N GLU A 78 -9.19 28.40 -0.88
CA GLU A 78 -9.09 29.53 -1.79
C GLU A 78 -10.36 30.36 -1.63
N SER A 79 -10.22 31.40 -0.81
CA SER A 79 -10.66 32.77 -1.11
C SER A 79 -11.86 32.86 -2.05
N ILE A 80 -13.06 32.95 -1.48
CA ILE A 80 -14.15 33.69 -2.10
C ILE A 80 -14.37 34.92 -1.23
N ASP A 81 -14.00 36.06 -1.81
CA ASP A 81 -14.21 37.43 -1.32
C ASP A 81 -15.65 37.68 -0.83
#